data_AF-A0A411MKS6-F1
#
_entry.id   AF-A0A411MKS6-F1
#
_cell.length_a   1.000
_cell.length_b   1.000
_cell.length_c   1.000
_cell.angle_alpha   90.00
_cell.angle_beta   90.00
_cell.angle_gamma   90.00
#
_symmetry.space_group_name_H-M   'P 1'
#
loop_
_entity.id
_entity.type
_entity.pdbx_description
1 polymer ?
#
loop_
_entity_poly.entity_id
_entity_poly.type
_entity_poly.pdbx_seq_one_letter_code
_entity_poly.pdbx_strand_id
1 'polypeptide(L)'
;MNHQAEINACLRRNFPLLTLSWLLAVASLMSLILVINGTHSPSVISSSDILNSLKSGVVIPTMLHLLLVWGSTRLIWWLVTLLVCCLLVTVGLYTQRPPGLIYYLALFCPLVGLLVLNGRGYRRMYARFVEISKAPRAKRLPGEPVDVLRYPGMAAFLRRYVGRFCAAFFLAMASISLAVVQVEYAYFAQHLENMGYVLIVMLLGAAVCSIGAGLIANGFAWGVWCLVAVAATSLLMAIASLGAGINLLFSVSSVALPSVVLVLLNSHHHRQFCKRFAVVRRLRLRKAGR
;
A
#
# COMPACT_ATOMS: atom_id res chain seq x y z
N MET A 1 -22.60 -21.45 9.57
CA MET A 1 -22.04 -20.58 8.50
C MET A 1 -20.74 -21.21 8.03
N ASN A 2 -20.45 -21.25 6.72
CA ASN A 2 -19.25 -21.94 6.22
C ASN A 2 -17.99 -21.13 6.63
N HIS A 3 -16.99 -21.75 7.28
CA HIS A 3 -15.76 -21.10 7.82
C HIS A 3 -15.12 -20.11 6.81
N GLN A 4 -15.26 -20.42 5.53
CA GLN A 4 -14.82 -19.60 4.41
C GLN A 4 -15.51 -18.23 4.29
N ALA A 5 -16.81 -18.15 4.55
CA ALA A 5 -17.57 -16.91 4.49
C ALA A 5 -17.11 -15.94 5.60
N GLU A 6 -16.72 -16.49 6.75
CA GLU A 6 -16.18 -15.74 7.88
C GLU A 6 -14.80 -15.14 7.56
N ILE A 7 -13.91 -15.91 6.91
CA ILE A 7 -12.61 -15.41 6.45
C ILE A 7 -12.80 -14.24 5.48
N ASN A 8 -13.65 -14.41 4.46
CA ASN A 8 -13.88 -13.37 3.45
C ASN A 8 -14.55 -12.12 4.05
N ALA A 9 -15.50 -12.29 4.96
CA ALA A 9 -16.14 -11.18 5.66
C ALA A 9 -15.15 -10.44 6.56
N CYS A 10 -14.28 -11.18 7.28
CA CYS A 10 -13.23 -10.61 8.11
C CYS A 10 -12.24 -9.79 7.27
N LEU A 11 -11.72 -10.36 6.18
CA LEU A 11 -10.78 -9.67 5.29
C LEU A 11 -11.40 -8.41 4.72
N ARG A 12 -12.63 -8.47 4.21
CA ARG A 12 -13.30 -7.31 3.63
C ARG A 12 -13.54 -6.19 4.66
N ARG A 13 -14.01 -6.54 5.85
CA ARG A 13 -14.32 -5.56 6.90
C ARG A 13 -13.07 -4.86 7.43
N ASN A 14 -11.96 -5.59 7.50
CA ASN A 14 -10.73 -5.07 8.08
C ASN A 14 -9.71 -4.59 7.04
N PHE A 15 -9.95 -4.79 5.74
CA PHE A 15 -9.06 -4.32 4.66
C PHE A 15 -8.71 -2.83 4.75
N PRO A 16 -9.63 -1.91 5.10
CA PRO A 16 -9.28 -0.49 5.27
C PRO A 16 -8.23 -0.26 6.36
N LEU A 17 -8.15 -1.12 7.38
CA LEU A 17 -7.11 -1.03 8.42
C LEU A 17 -5.73 -1.35 7.85
N LEU A 18 -5.65 -2.20 6.82
CA LEU A 18 -4.40 -2.48 6.10
C LEU A 18 -3.92 -1.25 5.31
N THR A 19 -4.84 -0.53 4.67
CA THR A 19 -4.48 0.71 3.98
C THR A 19 -4.08 1.78 4.99
N LEU A 20 -4.83 1.90 6.07
CA LEU A 20 -4.55 2.86 7.13
C LEU A 20 -3.18 2.61 7.77
N SER A 21 -2.81 1.35 8.04
CA SER A 21 -1.48 1.04 8.57
C SER A 21 -0.37 1.42 7.60
N TRP A 22 -0.58 1.24 6.29
CA TRP A 22 0.40 1.63 5.28
C TRP A 22 0.55 3.15 5.20
N LEU A 23 -0.57 3.87 5.18
CA LEU A 23 -0.56 5.34 5.18
C LEU A 23 0.18 5.91 6.39
N LEU A 24 -0.11 5.38 7.58
CA LEU A 24 0.53 5.82 8.82
C LEU A 24 2.02 5.50 8.85
N ALA A 25 2.45 4.37 8.29
CA ALA A 25 3.86 4.00 8.20
C ALA A 25 4.64 4.90 7.22
N VAL A 26 4.07 5.18 6.04
CA VAL A 26 4.67 6.12 5.08
C VAL A 26 4.70 7.53 5.66
N ALA A 27 3.59 8.01 6.21
CA ALA A 27 3.52 9.34 6.82
C ALA A 27 4.52 9.49 7.97
N SER A 28 4.65 8.48 8.84
CA SER A 28 5.62 8.48 9.94
C SER A 28 7.07 8.56 9.45
N LEU A 29 7.44 7.75 8.46
CA LEU A 29 8.82 7.72 7.97
C LEU A 29 9.15 8.97 7.14
N MET A 30 8.22 9.44 6.30
CA MET A 30 8.34 10.70 5.55
C MET A 30 8.52 11.90 6.48
N SER A 31 7.63 12.04 7.46
CA SER A 31 7.71 13.16 8.40
C SER A 31 8.97 13.10 9.25
N LEU A 32 9.43 11.92 9.67
CA LEU A 32 10.74 11.78 10.31
C LEU A 32 11.88 12.26 9.41
N ILE A 33 11.93 11.82 8.15
CA ILE A 33 12.96 12.24 7.18
C ILE A 33 12.94 13.75 7.01
N LEU A 34 11.75 14.36 6.91
CA LEU A 34 11.60 15.80 6.81
C LEU A 34 12.04 16.54 8.08
N VAL A 35 11.77 16.00 9.26
CA VAL A 35 12.27 16.56 10.53
C VAL A 35 13.79 16.50 10.58
N ILE A 36 14.40 15.34 10.27
CA ILE A 36 15.87 15.16 10.25
C ILE A 36 16.51 16.17 9.28
N ASN A 37 15.97 16.29 8.06
CA ASN A 37 16.48 17.22 7.07
C ASN A 37 16.29 18.69 7.49
N GLY A 38 15.22 18.99 8.24
CA GLY A 38 14.95 20.34 8.73
C GLY A 38 15.80 20.74 9.95
N THR A 39 16.33 19.78 10.71
CA THR A 39 17.16 20.06 11.89
C THR A 39 18.66 20.03 11.60
N HIS A 40 19.11 19.28 10.60
CA HIS A 40 20.50 19.34 10.14
C HIS A 40 20.73 20.58 9.25
N SER A 41 21.85 21.28 9.46
CA SER A 41 22.16 22.51 8.72
C SER A 41 22.20 22.29 7.20
N PRO A 42 21.61 23.19 6.39
CA PRO A 42 21.41 23.02 4.94
C PRO A 42 22.69 23.00 4.09
N SER A 43 23.88 23.13 4.70
CA SER A 43 25.16 23.21 3.99
C SER A 43 25.80 21.85 3.67
N VAL A 44 25.27 20.73 4.18
CA VAL A 44 25.93 19.40 4.07
C VAL A 44 25.14 18.37 3.25
N ILE A 45 23.83 18.56 3.04
CA ILE A 45 22.98 17.53 2.40
C ILE A 45 22.75 17.86 0.93
N SER A 46 23.21 16.98 0.04
CA SER A 46 22.95 17.11 -1.40
C SER A 46 21.46 16.89 -1.71
N SER A 47 20.92 17.60 -2.70
CA SER A 47 19.54 17.42 -3.17
C SER A 47 19.23 15.98 -3.59
N SER A 48 20.25 15.24 -4.02
CA SER A 48 20.14 13.83 -4.38
C SER A 48 19.90 12.92 -3.18
N ASP A 49 20.50 13.22 -2.03
CA ASP A 49 20.38 12.47 -0.79
C ASP A 49 19.01 12.67 -0.16
N ILE A 50 18.45 13.89 -0.26
CA ILE A 50 17.08 14.20 0.15
C ILE A 50 16.11 13.34 -0.66
N LEU A 51 16.25 13.33 -1.98
CA LEU A 51 15.34 12.60 -2.86
C LEU A 51 15.44 11.08 -2.66
N ASN A 52 16.65 10.56 -2.42
CA ASN A 52 16.86 9.15 -2.10
C ASN A 52 16.27 8.76 -0.73
N SER A 53 16.33 9.66 0.25
CA SER A 53 15.70 9.48 1.57
C SER A 53 14.18 9.49 1.45
N LEU A 54 13.61 10.43 0.68
CA LEU A 54 12.17 10.47 0.42
C LEU A 54 11.70 9.20 -0.31
N LYS A 55 12.48 8.69 -1.28
CA LYS A 55 12.20 7.41 -1.93
C LYS A 55 12.17 6.26 -0.94
N SER A 56 13.18 6.17 -0.07
CA SER A 56 13.31 5.07 0.88
C SER A 56 12.12 5.02 1.85
N GLY A 57 11.61 6.18 2.27
CA GLY A 57 10.49 6.20 3.20
C GLY A 57 9.13 5.81 2.60
N VAL A 58 9.02 5.69 1.27
CA VAL A 58 7.86 5.06 0.61
C VAL A 58 8.11 3.58 0.34
N VAL A 59 9.32 3.25 -0.14
CA VAL A 59 9.67 1.87 -0.54
C VAL A 59 9.73 0.93 0.67
N ILE A 60 10.33 1.35 1.78
CA ILE A 60 10.50 0.50 2.97
C ILE A 60 9.13 0.08 3.55
N PRO A 61 8.18 1.00 3.87
CA PRO A 61 6.87 0.60 4.37
C PRO A 61 6.09 -0.25 3.37
N THR A 62 6.22 0.03 2.08
CA THR A 62 5.57 -0.74 1.00
C THR A 62 6.05 -2.18 0.99
N MET A 63 7.37 -2.39 1.03
CA MET A 63 7.94 -3.74 1.05
C MET A 63 7.54 -4.52 2.30
N LEU A 64 7.56 -3.87 3.48
CA LEU A 64 7.12 -4.51 4.73
C LEU A 64 5.65 -4.95 4.66
N HIS A 65 4.76 -4.11 4.12
CA HIS A 65 3.34 -4.46 3.97
C HIS A 65 3.11 -5.57 2.96
N LEU A 66 3.86 -5.59 1.84
CA LEU A 66 3.80 -6.67 0.87
C LEU A 66 4.19 -8.00 1.49
N LEU A 67 5.33 -8.02 2.17
CA LEU A 67 5.82 -9.23 2.81
C LEU A 67 4.89 -9.66 3.97
N LEU A 68 4.24 -8.71 4.67
CA LEU A 68 3.23 -8.97 5.69
C LEU A 68 1.99 -9.68 5.10
N VAL A 69 1.50 -9.25 3.93
CA VAL A 69 0.43 -9.94 3.22
C VAL A 69 0.84 -11.35 2.75
N TRP A 70 2.13 -11.56 2.51
CA TRP A 70 2.66 -12.89 2.17
C TRP A 70 2.76 -13.83 3.39
N GLY A 71 2.39 -13.36 4.57
CA GLY A 71 2.02 -14.17 5.73
C GLY A 71 3.18 -14.63 6.62
N SER A 72 4.32 -13.94 6.58
CA SER A 72 5.39 -14.19 7.53
C SER A 72 5.06 -13.62 8.92
N THR A 73 5.14 -14.48 9.95
CA THR A 73 4.84 -14.15 11.34
C THR A 73 5.81 -13.15 11.97
N ARG A 74 7.04 -13.05 11.44
CA ARG A 74 8.09 -12.18 11.98
C ARG A 74 7.99 -10.74 11.48
N LEU A 75 7.28 -10.49 10.38
CA LEU A 75 7.29 -9.21 9.69
C LEU A 75 6.41 -8.14 10.31
N ILE A 76 5.43 -8.53 11.11
CA ILE A 76 4.68 -7.57 11.91
C ILE A 76 5.61 -6.86 12.90
N TRP A 77 6.59 -7.58 13.45
CA TRP A 77 7.58 -7.01 14.36
C TRP A 77 8.50 -6.02 13.66
N TRP A 78 8.92 -6.29 12.42
CA TRP A 78 9.68 -5.30 11.64
C TRP A 78 8.91 -4.01 11.39
N LEU A 79 7.60 -4.11 11.15
CA LEU A 79 6.74 -2.92 11.01
C LEU A 79 6.59 -2.18 12.36
N VAL A 80 6.40 -2.91 13.46
CA VAL A 80 6.36 -2.32 14.81
C VAL A 80 7.68 -1.65 15.16
N THR A 81 8.81 -2.31 14.95
CA THR A 81 10.15 -1.76 15.16
C THR A 81 10.37 -0.51 14.34
N LEU A 82 9.97 -0.49 13.06
CA LEU A 82 10.05 0.72 12.24
C LEU A 82 9.30 1.89 12.88
N LEU A 83 8.04 1.69 13.28
CA LEU A 83 7.22 2.75 13.89
C LEU A 83 7.78 3.20 15.25
N VAL A 84 8.28 2.27 16.07
CA VAL A 84 8.91 2.59 17.36
C VAL A 84 10.21 3.36 17.14
N CYS A 85 11.06 2.94 16.20
CA CYS A 85 12.26 3.68 15.83
C CYS A 85 11.91 5.08 15.34
N CYS A 86 10.88 5.22 14.50
CA CYS A 86 10.43 6.54 14.07
C CYS A 86 10.06 7.42 15.27
N LEU A 87 9.25 6.90 16.19
CA LEU A 87 8.83 7.61 17.39
C LEU A 87 10.02 8.02 18.27
N LEU A 88 10.95 7.09 18.55
CA LEU A 88 12.11 7.35 19.41
C LEU A 88 13.04 8.41 18.82
N VAL A 89 13.30 8.35 17.51
CA VAL A 89 14.15 9.35 16.85
C VAL A 89 13.46 10.70 16.84
N THR A 90 12.16 10.77 16.52
CA THR A 90 11.39 12.03 16.58
C THR A 90 11.43 12.64 17.98
N VAL A 91 11.21 11.85 19.04
CA VAL A 91 11.30 12.34 20.43
C VAL A 91 12.70 12.84 20.77
N GLY A 92 13.75 12.14 20.31
CA GLY A 92 15.13 12.57 20.51
C GLY A 92 15.45 13.94 19.88
N LEU A 93 14.78 14.27 18.77
CA LEU A 93 14.94 15.55 18.06
C LEU A 93 14.15 16.70 18.70
N TYR A 94 13.40 16.47 19.80
CA TYR A 94 12.63 17.51 20.48
C TYR A 94 13.47 18.73 20.90
N THR A 95 14.71 18.48 21.34
CA THR A 95 15.64 19.52 21.81
C THR A 95 16.09 20.47 20.70
N GLN A 96 15.98 20.05 19.43
CA GLN A 96 16.43 20.82 18.27
C GLN A 96 15.36 21.80 17.73
N ARG A 97 14.25 22.00 18.45
CA ARG A 97 13.12 22.90 18.09
C ARG A 97 12.64 22.73 16.63
N PRO A 98 12.19 21.53 16.23
CA PRO A 98 11.75 21.27 14.87
C PRO A 98 10.45 22.02 14.50
N PRO A 99 10.16 22.20 13.20
CA PRO A 99 8.93 22.82 12.73
C PRO A 99 7.68 22.06 13.24
N GLY A 100 6.74 22.80 13.84
CA GLY A 100 5.67 22.26 14.68
C GLY A 100 4.79 21.20 14.00
N LEU A 101 4.18 21.51 12.85
CA LEU A 101 3.21 20.59 12.21
C LEU A 101 3.86 19.27 11.77
N ILE A 102 5.06 19.32 11.20
CA ILE A 102 5.79 18.13 10.73
C ILE A 102 6.21 17.28 11.94
N TYR A 103 6.64 17.92 13.03
CA TYR A 103 6.97 17.23 14.27
C TYR A 103 5.75 16.52 14.89
N TYR A 104 4.59 17.19 14.98
CA TYR A 104 3.37 16.55 15.49
C TYR A 104 2.92 15.39 14.62
N LEU A 105 3.05 15.50 13.29
CA LEU A 105 2.75 14.41 12.37
C LEU A 105 3.72 13.23 12.55
N ALA A 106 5.01 13.52 12.72
CA ALA A 106 6.05 12.53 13.00
C ALA A 106 5.87 11.80 14.34
N LEU A 107 5.25 12.45 15.32
CA LEU A 107 4.92 11.84 16.61
C LEU A 107 3.60 11.06 16.56
N PHE A 108 2.57 11.64 15.95
CA PHE A 108 1.22 11.11 15.97
C PHE A 108 1.04 9.92 15.03
N CYS A 109 1.58 9.99 13.81
CA CYS A 109 1.45 8.90 12.84
C CYS A 109 2.00 7.55 13.33
N PRO A 110 3.21 7.44 13.91
CA PRO A 110 3.67 6.16 14.44
C PRO A 110 2.85 5.68 15.63
N LEU A 111 2.37 6.58 16.49
CA LEU A 111 1.57 6.22 17.66
C LEU A 111 0.20 5.66 17.25
N VAL A 112 -0.50 6.31 16.31
CA VAL A 112 -1.73 5.78 15.73
C VAL A 112 -1.44 4.50 14.92
N GLY A 113 -0.31 4.43 14.21
CA GLY A 113 0.12 3.23 13.51
C GLY A 113 0.24 2.03 14.44
N LEU A 114 0.92 2.20 15.57
CA LEU A 114 1.05 1.19 16.62
C LEU A 114 -0.31 0.81 17.23
N LEU A 115 -1.20 1.79 17.44
CA LEU A 115 -2.56 1.53 17.93
C LEU A 115 -3.38 0.70 16.94
N VAL A 116 -3.29 1.01 15.64
CA VAL A 116 -3.94 0.24 14.55
C VAL A 116 -3.41 -1.19 14.52
N LEU A 117 -2.08 -1.38 14.59
CA LEU A 117 -1.45 -2.70 14.64
C LEU A 117 -1.84 -3.50 15.90
N ASN A 118 -2.02 -2.81 17.03
CA ASN A 118 -2.46 -3.42 18.28
C ASN A 118 -3.96 -3.80 18.26
N GLY A 119 -4.75 -3.16 17.40
CA GLY A 119 -6.19 -3.35 17.30
C GLY A 119 -6.61 -4.79 17.00
N ARG A 120 -7.70 -5.25 17.63
CA ARG A 120 -8.26 -6.60 17.44
C ARG A 120 -8.59 -6.88 15.96
N GLY A 121 -9.06 -5.87 15.23
CA GLY A 121 -9.38 -5.98 13.80
C GLY A 121 -8.16 -6.30 12.94
N TYR A 122 -7.04 -5.61 13.17
CA TYR A 122 -5.80 -5.82 12.45
C TYR A 122 -5.21 -7.21 12.76
N ARG A 123 -5.14 -7.59 14.04
CA ARG A 123 -4.66 -8.92 14.46
C ARG A 123 -5.47 -10.06 13.84
N ARG A 124 -6.81 -9.93 13.79
CA ARG A 124 -7.69 -10.92 13.14
C ARG A 124 -7.43 -11.02 11.65
N MET A 125 -7.31 -9.88 10.96
CA MET A 125 -7.00 -9.84 9.53
C MET A 125 -5.65 -10.49 9.24
N TYR A 126 -4.63 -10.14 10.02
CA TYR A 126 -3.29 -10.69 9.91
C TYR A 126 -3.26 -12.20 10.14
N ALA A 127 -3.94 -12.70 11.18
CA ALA A 127 -4.04 -14.14 11.44
C ALA A 127 -4.59 -14.89 10.22
N ARG A 128 -5.58 -14.31 9.50
CA ARG A 128 -6.11 -14.88 8.26
C ARG A 128 -5.11 -14.84 7.10
N PHE A 129 -4.30 -13.80 6.96
CA PHE A 129 -3.22 -13.78 5.97
C PHE A 129 -2.18 -14.86 6.23
N VAL A 130 -1.79 -15.07 7.49
CA VAL A 130 -0.88 -16.15 7.89
C VAL A 130 -1.50 -17.52 7.59
N GLU A 131 -2.77 -17.73 7.93
CA GLU A 131 -3.51 -18.96 7.62
C GLU A 131 -3.54 -19.23 6.10
N ILE A 132 -3.85 -18.21 5.30
CA ILE A 132 -3.84 -18.29 3.84
C ILE A 132 -2.45 -18.60 3.29
N SER A 133 -1.39 -18.01 3.86
CA SER A 133 -0.01 -18.25 3.42
C SER A 133 0.46 -19.68 3.70
N LYS A 134 0.02 -20.26 4.82
CA LYS A 134 0.35 -21.61 5.26
C LYS A 134 -0.53 -22.68 4.60
N ALA A 135 -1.68 -22.30 4.04
CA ALA A 135 -2.58 -23.22 3.36
C ALA A 135 -1.84 -24.01 2.26
N PRO A 136 -1.98 -25.34 2.18
CA PRO A 136 -1.27 -26.16 1.20
C PRO A 136 -1.54 -25.68 -0.23
N ARG A 137 -0.53 -25.74 -1.10
CA ARG A 137 -0.74 -25.46 -2.53
C ARG A 137 -1.71 -26.52 -3.05
N ALA A 138 -2.77 -26.09 -3.73
CA ALA A 138 -3.64 -27.00 -4.46
C ALA A 138 -2.78 -27.81 -5.45
N LYS A 139 -2.59 -29.12 -5.19
CA LYS A 139 -2.01 -30.05 -6.17
C LYS A 139 -3.08 -30.29 -7.24
N ARG A 140 -2.69 -30.09 -8.50
CA ARG A 140 -3.51 -30.46 -9.64
C ARG A 140 -3.38 -31.99 -9.78
N LEU A 141 -4.44 -32.75 -9.50
CA LEU A 141 -4.45 -34.19 -9.76
C LEU A 141 -4.56 -34.40 -11.28
N PRO A 142 -3.70 -35.23 -11.91
CA PRO A 142 -3.82 -35.52 -13.32
C PRO A 142 -5.12 -36.29 -13.59
N GLY A 143 -5.97 -35.77 -14.49
CA GLY A 143 -7.18 -36.47 -14.97
C GLY A 143 -8.53 -35.93 -14.49
N GLU A 144 -8.60 -34.98 -13.56
CA GLU A 144 -9.90 -34.37 -13.20
C GLU A 144 -10.33 -33.30 -14.23
N PRO A 145 -11.59 -33.32 -14.69
CA PRO A 145 -12.13 -32.28 -15.55
C PRO A 145 -12.11 -30.93 -14.84
N VAL A 146 -11.93 -29.85 -15.61
CA VAL A 146 -11.88 -28.47 -15.10
C VAL A 146 -13.29 -28.01 -14.69
N ASP A 147 -13.84 -28.59 -13.63
CA ASP A 147 -15.03 -28.07 -13.02
C ASP A 147 -14.67 -26.75 -12.33
N VAL A 148 -15.13 -25.66 -12.93
CA VAL A 148 -14.89 -24.27 -12.49
C VAL A 148 -15.31 -24.04 -11.03
N LEU A 149 -16.08 -24.97 -10.43
CA LEU A 149 -16.56 -24.93 -9.05
C LEU A 149 -15.80 -25.81 -8.04
N ARG A 150 -14.91 -26.73 -8.45
CA ARG A 150 -14.30 -27.72 -7.54
C ARG A 150 -12.77 -27.61 -7.44
N TYR A 151 -12.24 -26.40 -7.24
CA TYR A 151 -10.83 -26.25 -6.80
C TYR A 151 -10.70 -26.65 -5.32
N PRO A 152 -9.58 -27.24 -4.88
CA PRO A 152 -9.35 -27.51 -3.46
C PRO A 152 -9.23 -26.16 -2.76
N GLY A 153 -10.21 -25.81 -1.93
CA GLY A 153 -10.20 -24.69 -0.98
C GLY A 153 -10.02 -23.28 -1.58
N MET A 154 -11.01 -22.41 -1.40
CA MET A 154 -10.86 -20.96 -1.63
C MET A 154 -9.63 -20.37 -0.89
N ALA A 155 -9.10 -21.01 0.15
CA ALA A 155 -7.82 -20.69 0.79
C ALA A 155 -6.59 -20.81 -0.15
N ALA A 156 -6.48 -21.89 -0.94
CA ALA A 156 -5.40 -22.05 -1.92
C ALA A 156 -5.52 -21.04 -3.08
N PHE A 157 -6.76 -20.67 -3.42
CA PHE A 157 -7.04 -19.57 -4.33
C PHE A 157 -6.63 -18.22 -3.73
N LEU A 158 -7.03 -17.90 -2.50
CA LEU A 158 -6.64 -16.67 -1.81
C LEU A 158 -5.10 -16.56 -1.73
N ARG A 159 -4.40 -17.66 -1.41
CA ARG A 159 -2.92 -17.71 -1.38
C ARG A 159 -2.29 -17.31 -2.71
N ARG A 160 -2.92 -17.65 -3.83
CA ARG A 160 -2.38 -17.41 -5.19
C ARG A 160 -2.72 -16.03 -5.74
N TYR A 161 -3.88 -15.47 -5.38
CA TYR A 161 -4.40 -14.25 -6.02
C TYR A 161 -4.41 -13.03 -5.12
N VAL A 162 -4.56 -13.19 -3.80
CA VAL A 162 -4.57 -12.06 -2.85
C VAL A 162 -3.23 -11.35 -2.80
N GLY A 163 -2.12 -12.10 -2.79
CA GLY A 163 -0.78 -11.50 -2.80
C GLY A 163 -0.54 -10.61 -4.03
N ARG A 164 -1.03 -11.02 -5.21
CA ARG A 164 -0.92 -10.21 -6.45
C ARG A 164 -1.82 -9.00 -6.46
N PHE A 165 -3.03 -9.13 -5.90
CA PHE A 165 -3.95 -8.01 -5.73
C PHE A 165 -3.37 -6.96 -4.77
N CYS A 166 -2.91 -7.39 -3.58
CA CYS A 166 -2.24 -6.52 -2.63
C CYS A 166 -0.94 -5.94 -3.19
N ALA A 167 -0.20 -6.70 -4.02
CA ALA A 167 0.93 -6.17 -4.76
C ALA A 167 0.55 -4.98 -5.64
N ALA A 168 -0.41 -5.17 -6.55
CA ALA A 168 -0.87 -4.09 -7.41
C ALA A 168 -1.40 -2.88 -6.61
N PHE A 169 -2.09 -3.13 -5.50
CA PHE A 169 -2.59 -2.08 -4.60
C PHE A 169 -1.47 -1.26 -3.97
N PHE A 170 -0.53 -1.90 -3.26
CA PHE A 170 0.56 -1.18 -2.59
C PHE A 170 1.55 -0.56 -3.58
N LEU A 171 1.76 -1.18 -4.74
CA LEU A 171 2.57 -0.61 -5.81
C LEU A 171 1.89 0.63 -6.42
N ALA A 172 0.55 0.66 -6.55
CA ALA A 172 -0.17 1.86 -7.00
C ALA A 172 -0.04 3.01 -5.99
N MET A 173 -0.16 2.68 -4.70
CA MET A 173 0.03 3.61 -3.59
C MET A 173 1.44 4.20 -3.53
N ALA A 174 2.47 3.36 -3.69
CA ALA A 174 3.85 3.79 -3.76
C ALA A 174 4.13 4.63 -5.02
N SER A 175 3.53 4.26 -6.15
CA SER A 175 3.67 4.96 -7.43
C SER A 175 3.18 6.39 -7.35
N ILE A 176 1.94 6.61 -6.88
CA ILE A 176 1.40 7.97 -6.75
C ILE A 176 2.22 8.80 -5.77
N SER A 177 2.72 8.18 -4.70
CA SER A 177 3.54 8.88 -3.70
C SER A 177 4.88 9.36 -4.29
N LEU A 178 5.56 8.51 -5.07
CA LEU A 178 6.83 8.87 -5.71
C LEU A 178 6.64 9.87 -6.85
N ALA A 179 5.56 9.76 -7.62
CA ALA A 179 5.25 10.71 -8.68
C ALA A 179 5.00 12.12 -8.12
N VAL A 180 4.28 12.24 -7.01
CA VAL A 180 4.06 13.54 -6.34
C VAL A 180 5.36 14.14 -5.84
N VAL A 181 6.22 13.35 -5.19
CA VAL A 181 7.56 13.81 -4.76
C VAL A 181 8.41 14.25 -5.96
N GLN A 182 8.30 13.54 -7.09
CA GLN A 182 9.01 13.91 -8.31
C GLN A 182 8.55 15.26 -8.87
N VAL A 183 7.24 15.46 -8.97
CA VAL A 183 6.63 16.69 -9.48
C VAL A 183 7.00 17.88 -8.59
N GLU A 184 6.92 17.71 -7.28
CA GLU A 184 7.27 18.76 -6.31
C GLU A 184 8.72 19.21 -6.49
N TYR A 185 9.65 18.24 -6.61
CA TYR A 185 11.05 18.55 -6.83
C TYR A 185 11.30 19.18 -8.20
N ALA A 186 10.60 18.73 -9.25
CA ALA A 186 10.79 19.20 -10.61
C ALA A 186 10.29 20.64 -10.83
N TYR A 187 9.14 20.99 -10.25
CA TYR A 187 8.43 22.22 -10.60
C TYR A 187 8.25 23.20 -9.44
N PHE A 188 8.26 22.70 -8.19
CA PHE A 188 7.89 23.49 -7.01
C PHE A 188 9.02 23.62 -5.98
N ALA A 189 10.26 23.29 -6.35
CA ALA A 189 11.43 23.36 -5.46
C ALA A 189 11.63 24.74 -4.78
N GLN A 190 11.09 25.82 -5.36
CA GLN A 190 11.18 27.19 -4.82
C GLN A 190 9.97 27.64 -3.99
N HIS A 191 8.91 26.82 -3.87
CA HIS A 191 7.66 27.16 -3.19
C HIS A 191 7.32 26.19 -2.05
N LEU A 192 8.17 26.18 -1.01
CA LEU A 192 8.02 25.33 0.20
C LEU A 192 6.69 25.52 0.96
N GLU A 193 5.94 26.59 0.71
CA GLU A 193 4.63 26.85 1.35
C GLU A 193 3.53 25.87 0.87
N ASN A 194 3.75 25.12 -0.21
CA ASN A 194 2.76 24.24 -0.83
C ASN A 194 2.79 22.77 -0.37
N MET A 195 3.58 22.43 0.66
CA MET A 195 3.68 21.04 1.20
C MET A 195 2.32 20.43 1.61
N GLY A 196 1.32 21.26 1.90
CA GLY A 196 -0.05 20.82 2.15
C GLY A 196 -0.70 20.13 0.93
N TYR A 197 -0.41 20.57 -0.29
CA TYR A 197 -0.95 19.98 -1.52
C TYR A 197 -0.41 18.57 -1.76
N VAL A 198 0.88 18.34 -1.51
CA VAL A 198 1.52 17.01 -1.58
C VAL A 198 0.78 16.01 -0.68
N LEU A 199 0.52 16.40 0.57
CA LEU A 199 -0.21 15.59 1.53
C LEU A 199 -1.66 15.33 1.08
N ILE A 200 -2.35 16.35 0.57
CA ILE A 200 -3.73 16.21 0.05
C ILE A 200 -3.77 15.23 -1.13
N VAL A 201 -2.85 15.34 -2.10
CA VAL A 201 -2.81 14.45 -3.26
C VAL A 201 -2.49 13.01 -2.86
N MET A 202 -1.56 12.80 -1.91
CA MET A 202 -1.29 11.47 -1.35
C MET A 202 -2.53 10.87 -0.67
N LEU A 203 -3.24 11.65 0.16
CA LEU A 203 -4.45 11.22 0.84
C LEU A 203 -5.59 10.90 -0.14
N LEU A 204 -5.78 11.72 -1.17
CA LEU A 204 -6.74 11.48 -2.23
C LEU A 204 -6.41 10.20 -3.01
N GLY A 205 -5.15 10.02 -3.42
CA GLY A 205 -4.68 8.79 -4.06
C GLY A 205 -4.96 7.56 -3.19
N ALA A 206 -4.70 7.66 -1.89
CA ALA A 206 -4.97 6.61 -0.93
C ALA A 206 -6.45 6.26 -0.77
N ALA A 207 -7.29 7.29 -0.71
CA ALA A 207 -8.73 7.14 -0.66
C ALA A 207 -9.25 6.44 -1.92
N VAL A 208 -8.83 6.88 -3.11
CA VAL A 208 -9.23 6.30 -4.40
C VAL A 208 -8.80 4.83 -4.51
N CYS A 209 -7.55 4.50 -4.16
CA CYS A 209 -7.10 3.11 -4.15
C CYS A 209 -7.89 2.27 -3.13
N SER A 210 -8.17 2.80 -1.94
CA SER A 210 -8.96 2.11 -0.90
C SER A 210 -10.38 1.81 -1.36
N ILE A 211 -11.04 2.78 -1.99
CA ILE A 211 -12.37 2.63 -2.57
C ILE A 211 -12.34 1.56 -3.67
N GLY A 212 -11.37 1.64 -4.58
CA GLY A 212 -11.16 0.64 -5.63
C GLY A 212 -10.99 -0.78 -5.07
N ALA A 213 -10.15 -0.92 -4.04
CA ALA A 213 -9.92 -2.19 -3.37
C ALA A 213 -11.17 -2.72 -2.66
N GLY A 214 -11.93 -1.83 -1.98
CA GLY A 214 -13.21 -2.17 -1.36
C GLY A 214 -14.25 -2.62 -2.38
N LEU A 215 -14.36 -1.95 -3.53
CA LEU A 215 -15.24 -2.33 -4.64
C LEU A 215 -14.89 -3.72 -5.17
N ILE A 216 -13.60 -3.99 -5.41
CA ILE A 216 -13.11 -5.30 -5.86
C ILE A 216 -13.40 -6.38 -4.81
N ALA A 217 -13.11 -6.12 -3.53
CA ALA A 217 -13.39 -7.04 -2.43
C ALA A 217 -14.89 -7.36 -2.31
N ASN A 218 -15.75 -6.42 -2.70
CA ASN A 218 -17.21 -6.59 -2.77
C ASN A 218 -17.70 -7.34 -4.01
N GLY A 219 -16.86 -7.55 -5.02
CA GLY A 219 -17.19 -8.21 -6.28
C GLY A 219 -17.66 -7.25 -7.38
N PHE A 220 -17.38 -5.95 -7.25
CA PHE A 220 -17.54 -5.00 -8.33
C PHE A 220 -16.25 -4.96 -9.14
N ALA A 221 -16.24 -5.60 -10.32
CA ALA A 221 -15.08 -5.63 -11.21
C ALA A 221 -14.66 -4.22 -11.69
N TRP A 222 -15.57 -3.25 -11.65
CA TRP A 222 -15.30 -1.85 -11.95
C TRP A 222 -14.28 -1.19 -11.00
N GLY A 223 -14.11 -1.69 -9.76
CA GLY A 223 -13.17 -1.12 -8.80
C GLY A 223 -11.70 -1.15 -9.27
N VAL A 224 -11.39 -2.01 -10.26
CA VAL A 224 -10.05 -2.05 -10.89
C VAL A 224 -9.73 -0.72 -11.58
N TRP A 225 -10.72 -0.02 -12.13
CA TRP A 225 -10.50 1.26 -12.81
C TRP A 225 -10.01 2.36 -11.88
N CYS A 226 -10.33 2.31 -10.58
CA CYS A 226 -9.75 3.23 -9.60
C CYS A 226 -8.23 3.04 -9.48
N LEU A 227 -7.76 1.78 -9.44
CA LEU A 227 -6.33 1.46 -9.39
C LEU A 227 -5.63 1.81 -10.71
N VAL A 228 -6.29 1.54 -11.84
CA VAL A 228 -5.77 1.93 -13.16
C VAL A 228 -5.66 3.44 -13.29
N ALA A 229 -6.67 4.20 -12.85
CA ALA A 229 -6.67 5.66 -12.89
C ALA A 229 -5.49 6.22 -12.08
N VAL A 230 -5.28 5.76 -10.85
CA VAL A 230 -4.15 6.19 -10.01
C VAL A 230 -2.80 5.79 -10.62
N ALA A 231 -2.69 4.58 -11.17
CA ALA A 231 -1.47 4.14 -11.84
C ALA A 231 -1.17 4.99 -13.10
N ALA A 232 -2.18 5.25 -13.93
CA ALA A 232 -2.05 6.06 -15.13
C ALA A 232 -1.70 7.52 -14.81
N THR A 233 -2.36 8.14 -13.83
CA THR A 233 -2.03 9.51 -13.40
C THR A 233 -0.61 9.60 -12.85
N SER A 234 -0.20 8.65 -12.01
CA SER A 234 1.17 8.61 -11.50
C SER A 234 2.22 8.40 -12.61
N LEU A 235 1.91 7.58 -13.63
CA LEU A 235 2.78 7.41 -14.79
C LEU A 235 2.92 8.70 -15.60
N LEU A 236 1.80 9.39 -15.87
CA LEU A 236 1.81 10.65 -16.61
C LEU A 236 2.58 11.74 -15.86
N MET A 237 2.41 11.84 -14.54
CA MET A 237 3.17 12.77 -13.70
C MET A 237 4.67 12.45 -13.70
N ALA A 238 5.03 11.16 -13.62
CA ALA A 238 6.42 10.74 -13.65
C ALA A 238 7.09 11.04 -15.01
N ILE A 239 6.40 10.77 -16.12
CA ILE A 239 6.87 11.05 -17.48
C ILE A 239 7.02 12.56 -17.71
N ALA A 240 6.04 13.37 -17.31
CA ALA A 240 6.10 14.82 -17.44
C ALA A 240 7.34 15.40 -16.72
N SER A 241 7.75 14.78 -15.63
CA SER A 241 8.86 15.22 -14.78
C SER A 241 10.24 14.65 -15.18
N LEU A 242 10.35 13.88 -16.29
CA LEU A 242 11.61 13.25 -16.69
C LEU A 242 12.71 14.25 -17.11
N GLY A 243 12.32 15.43 -17.62
CA GLY A 243 13.25 16.46 -18.09
C GLY A 243 13.89 17.31 -16.99
N ALA A 244 13.47 17.17 -15.73
CA ALA A 244 13.83 18.09 -14.65
C ALA A 244 15.22 17.85 -14.01
N GLY A 245 16.11 17.10 -14.67
CA GLY A 245 17.47 16.85 -14.16
C GLY A 245 17.53 16.03 -12.86
N ILE A 246 16.47 15.26 -12.56
CA ILE A 246 16.36 14.44 -11.36
C ILE A 246 17.25 13.19 -11.49
N ASN A 247 17.76 12.70 -10.35
CA ASN A 247 18.51 11.43 -10.28
C ASN A 247 17.84 10.31 -11.07
N LEU A 248 18.62 9.68 -11.96
CA LEU A 248 18.15 8.62 -12.84
C LEU A 248 17.43 7.49 -12.09
N LEU A 249 17.99 7.04 -10.95
CA LEU A 249 17.40 5.95 -10.16
C LEU A 249 16.01 6.29 -9.62
N PHE A 250 15.78 7.55 -9.24
CA PHE A 250 14.48 7.99 -8.76
C PHE A 250 13.48 8.02 -9.93
N SER A 251 13.84 8.66 -11.04
CA SER A 251 13.04 8.77 -12.26
C SER A 251 12.69 7.41 -12.87
N VAL A 252 13.64 6.47 -12.90
CA VAL A 252 13.39 5.10 -13.37
C VAL A 252 12.41 4.39 -12.45
N SER A 253 12.55 4.54 -11.13
CA SER A 253 11.63 3.90 -10.18
C SER A 253 10.21 4.46 -10.24
N SER A 254 10.04 5.78 -10.41
CA SER A 254 8.73 6.43 -10.49
C SER A 254 7.97 6.08 -11.78
N VAL A 255 8.67 5.74 -12.86
CA VAL A 255 8.07 5.25 -14.13
C VAL A 255 7.87 3.73 -14.10
N ALA A 256 8.82 2.97 -13.55
CA ALA A 256 8.76 1.51 -13.53
C ALA A 256 7.62 0.99 -12.65
N LEU A 257 7.40 1.57 -11.47
CA LEU A 257 6.37 1.11 -10.53
C LEU A 257 4.94 1.18 -11.11
N PRO A 258 4.44 2.31 -11.65
CA PRO A 258 3.10 2.34 -12.25
C PRO A 258 2.99 1.40 -13.45
N SER A 259 4.07 1.23 -14.21
CA SER A 259 4.09 0.31 -15.36
C SER A 259 3.90 -1.14 -14.89
N VAL A 260 4.60 -1.55 -13.83
CA VAL A 260 4.41 -2.86 -13.19
C VAL A 260 2.98 -3.00 -12.66
N VAL A 261 2.40 -1.95 -12.05
CA VAL A 261 1.00 -1.96 -11.60
C VAL A 261 0.06 -2.23 -12.76
N LEU A 262 0.18 -1.50 -13.87
CA LEU A 262 -0.67 -1.69 -15.05
C LEU A 262 -0.54 -3.10 -15.62
N VAL A 263 0.67 -3.65 -15.68
CA VAL A 263 0.91 -5.05 -16.09
C VAL A 263 0.25 -6.04 -15.13
N LEU A 264 0.36 -5.83 -13.81
CA LEU A 264 -0.26 -6.68 -12.80
C LEU A 264 -1.80 -6.64 -12.89
N LEU A 265 -2.38 -5.47 -13.07
CA LEU A 265 -3.82 -5.28 -13.23
C LEU A 265 -4.32 -5.88 -14.56
N ASN A 266 -3.53 -5.78 -15.62
CA ASN A 266 -3.87 -6.35 -16.92
C ASN A 266 -3.73 -7.88 -16.97
N SER A 267 -2.95 -8.46 -16.05
CA SER A 267 -2.65 -9.89 -16.05
C SER A 267 -3.91 -10.78 -16.03
N HIS A 268 -3.86 -11.89 -16.76
CA HIS A 268 -4.95 -12.88 -16.80
C HIS A 268 -5.36 -13.35 -15.39
N HIS A 269 -4.40 -13.44 -14.48
CA HIS A 269 -4.66 -13.85 -13.11
C HIS A 269 -5.48 -12.82 -12.32
N HIS A 270 -5.20 -11.52 -12.47
CA HIS A 270 -5.98 -10.47 -11.81
C HIS A 270 -7.41 -10.39 -12.38
N ARG A 271 -7.57 -10.56 -13.70
CA ARG A 271 -8.89 -10.63 -14.34
C ARG A 271 -9.70 -11.82 -13.83
N GLN A 272 -9.09 -12.99 -13.68
CA GLN A 272 -9.76 -14.17 -13.10
C GLN A 272 -10.18 -13.93 -11.64
N PHE A 273 -9.36 -13.24 -10.85
CA PHE A 273 -9.69 -12.87 -9.48
C PHE A 273 -10.97 -12.03 -9.42
N CYS A 274 -11.04 -10.95 -10.21
CA CYS A 274 -12.21 -10.08 -10.26
C CYS A 274 -13.46 -10.83 -10.75
N LYS A 275 -13.34 -11.68 -11.78
CA LYS A 275 -14.45 -12.51 -12.28
C LYS A 275 -15.02 -13.42 -11.19
N ARG A 276 -14.17 -14.09 -10.41
CA ARG A 276 -14.65 -14.99 -9.33
C ARG A 276 -15.35 -14.23 -8.21
N PHE A 277 -14.85 -13.07 -7.80
CA PHE A 277 -15.53 -12.24 -6.79
C PHE A 277 -16.89 -11.71 -7.30
N ALA A 278 -16.99 -11.38 -8.59
CA ALA A 278 -18.25 -11.01 -9.21
C ALA A 278 -19.27 -12.17 -9.21
N VAL A 279 -18.83 -13.40 -9.50
CA VAL A 279 -19.68 -14.61 -9.40
C VAL A 279 -20.16 -14.82 -7.96
N VAL A 280 -19.26 -14.74 -6.96
CA VAL A 280 -19.63 -14.86 -5.54
C VAL A 280 -20.65 -13.79 -5.12
N ARG A 281 -20.55 -12.57 -5.65
CA ARG A 281 -21.57 -11.53 -5.42
C ARG A 281 -22.92 -11.92 -6.03
N ARG A 282 -22.96 -12.37 -7.28
CA ARG A 282 -24.21 -12.80 -7.95
C ARG A 282 -24.90 -13.93 -7.19
N LEU A 283 -24.14 -14.90 -6.69
CA LEU A 283 -24.67 -16.00 -5.88
C LEU A 283 -25.25 -15.52 -4.55
N ARG A 284 -24.62 -14.52 -3.90
CA ARG A 284 -25.15 -13.92 -2.67
C ARG A 284 -26.46 -13.17 -2.91
N LEU A 285 -26.55 -12.39 -3.98
CA LEU A 285 -27.78 -11.68 -4.33
C LEU A 285 -28.93 -12.65 -4.66
N ARG A 286 -28.64 -13.75 -5.38
CA ARG A 286 -29.64 -14.81 -5.65
C ARG A 286 -30.16 -15.53 -4.40
N LYS A 287 -29.37 -15.59 -3.34
CA LYS A 287 -29.79 -16.17 -2.05
C LYS A 287 -30.58 -15.19 -1.18
N ALA A 288 -30.41 -13.89 -1.38
CA ALA A 288 -31.11 -12.86 -0.60
C ALA A 288 -32.48 -12.48 -1.21
N GLY A 289 -32.71 -12.80 -2.48
CA GLY A 289 -34.01 -12.66 -3.15
C GLY A 289 -34.85 -13.93 -3.19
N ARG A 290 -34.47 -14.97 -2.44
CA ARG A 290 -35.31 -16.12 -2.09
C ARG A 290 -35.55 -16.07 -0.59
#